data_AF-A0A084Y2D8-F1
#
_entry.id   AF-A0A084Y2D8-F1
#
_cell.length_a   1.000
_cell.length_b   1.000
_cell.length_c   1.000
_cell.angle_alpha   90.00
_cell.angle_beta   90.00
_cell.angle_gamma   90.00
#
_symmetry.space_group_name_H-M   'P 1'
#
loop_
_entity.id
_entity.type
_entity.pdbx_description
1 polymer ?
#
loop_
_entity_poly.entity_id
_entity_poly.type
_entity_poly.pdbx_seq_one_letter_code
_entity_poly.pdbx_strand_id
1 'polypeptide(L)' 'MNGPVVQIQVRNVYGNDLIYPINEAAKRFAAIAGKKTLASNDLANIRLLGFTVEQVPQNALQ' A
#
# COMPACT_ATOMS: atom_id res chain seq x y z
N MET A 1 7.00 18.35 -4.51
CA MET A 1 5.62 18.53 -4.03
C MET A 1 5.36 17.44 -3.00
N ASN A 2 4.93 17.79 -1.78
CA ASN A 2 4.63 16.82 -0.72
C ASN A 2 3.16 16.41 -0.83
N GLY A 3 2.87 15.41 -1.68
CA GLY A 3 1.54 14.80 -1.76
C GLY A 3 1.23 13.94 -0.53
N PRO A 4 -0.05 13.64 -0.24
CA PRO A 4 -0.42 12.72 0.82
C PRO A 4 0.23 11.35 0.62
N VAL A 5 0.63 10.70 1.73
CA VAL A 5 1.39 9.45 1.70
C VAL A 5 0.48 8.23 1.88
N VAL A 6 0.70 7.21 1.06
CA VAL A 6 0.16 5.86 1.19
C VAL A 6 1.30 4.94 1.59
N GLN A 7 1.24 4.39 2.80
CA GLN A 7 2.25 3.45 3.29
C GLN A 7 1.81 2.02 3.02
N ILE A 8 2.71 1.24 2.40
CA ILE A 8 2.49 -0.17 2.08
C ILE A 8 3.61 -1.04 2.63
N GLN A 9 3.31 -2.31 2.82
CA GLN A 9 4.28 -3.33 3.16
C GLN A 9 4.12 -4.52 2.22
N VAL A 10 5.20 -4.91 1.56
CA VAL A 10 5.21 -6.15 0.78
C VAL A 10 5.58 -7.30 1.71
N ARG A 11 4.79 -8.37 1.71
CA ARG A 11 5.07 -9.61 2.45
C ARG A 11 4.96 -10.79 1.50
N ASN A 12 5.90 -11.73 1.57
CA ASN A 12 5.76 -13.00 0.89
C ASN A 12 4.94 -13.96 1.75
N VAL A 13 3.82 -14.45 1.22
CA VAL A 13 2.92 -15.39 1.90
C VAL A 13 2.74 -16.60 1.00
N TYR A 14 3.34 -17.74 1.41
CA TYR A 14 3.33 -18.99 0.66
C TYR A 14 3.77 -18.82 -0.80
N GLY A 15 4.86 -18.06 -1.03
CA GLY A 15 5.39 -17.80 -2.38
C GLY A 15 4.71 -16.64 -3.12
N ASN A 16 3.68 -16.02 -2.56
CA ASN A 16 2.99 -14.89 -3.19
C ASN A 16 3.33 -13.56 -2.50
N ASP A 17 3.80 -12.58 -3.27
CA ASP A 17 4.00 -11.23 -2.76
C ASP A 17 2.67 -10.49 -2.64
N LEU A 18 2.32 -10.16 -1.40
CA LEU A 18 1.11 -9.44 -1.05
C LEU A 18 1.45 -8.03 -0.58
N ILE A 19 0.73 -7.03 -1.09
CA ILE A 19 0.94 -5.61 -0.74
C ILE A 19 -0.09 -5.21 0.32
N TYR A 20 0.33 -5.13 1.57
CA TYR A 20 -0.54 -4.76 2.68
C TYR A 20 -0.61 -3.24 2.86
N PRO A 21 -1.82 -2.66 3.00
CA PRO A 21 -1.97 -1.26 3.38
C PRO A 21 -1.63 -1.05 4.86
N ILE A 22 -0.82 -0.03 5.18
CA ILE A 22 -0.34 0.20 6.55
C ILE A 22 -1.02 1.39 7.22
N ASN A 23 -1.06 2.54 6.56
CA ASN A 23 -1.72 3.73 7.09
C ASN A 23 -3.18 3.85 6.63
N GLU A 24 -3.93 4.77 7.25
CA GLU A 24 -5.36 4.94 6.98
C GLU A 24 -5.67 5.28 5.52
N ALA A 25 -4.82 6.06 4.85
CA ALA A 25 -4.97 6.36 3.43
C ALA A 25 -4.88 5.08 2.58
N ALA A 26 -3.87 4.23 2.82
CA ALA A 26 -3.72 2.96 2.13
C ALA A 26 -4.93 2.02 2.38
N LYS A 27 -5.41 1.96 3.63
CA LYS A 27 -6.55 1.10 4.00
C LYS A 27 -7.84 1.55 3.32
N ARG A 28 -8.06 2.86 3.15
CA ARG A 28 -9.21 3.38 2.40
C ARG A 28 -9.18 2.96 0.94
N PHE A 29 -8.03 3.00 0.28
CA PHE A 29 -7.92 2.50 -1.10
C PHE A 29 -8.23 1.01 -1.20
N ALA A 30 -7.72 0.20 -0.28
CA ALA A 30 -8.03 -1.22 -0.23
C ALA A 30 -9.54 -1.47 -0.02
N ALA A 31 -10.17 -0.72 0.90
CA ALA A 31 -11.60 -0.80 1.16
C ALA A 31 -12.45 -0.39 -0.05
N ILE A 32 -12.10 0.70 -0.75
CA ILE A 32 -12.76 1.14 -1.99
C ILE A 32 -12.66 0.06 -3.07
N ALA A 33 -11.50 -0.58 -3.18
CA ALA A 33 -11.27 -1.66 -4.14
C ALA A 33 -11.93 -3.00 -3.72
N GLY A 34 -12.51 -3.08 -2.51
CA GLY A 34 -13.09 -4.32 -1.97
C GLY A 34 -12.06 -5.39 -1.62
N LYS A 35 -10.81 -5.00 -1.31
CA LYS A 35 -9.69 -5.92 -1.08
C LYS A 35 -9.07 -5.73 0.31
N LYS A 36 -8.35 -6.77 0.77
CA LYS A 36 -7.52 -6.72 1.99
C LYS A 36 -6.07 -6.29 1.70
N THR A 37 -5.62 -6.54 0.48
CA THR A 37 -4.29 -6.19 -0.03
C THR A 37 -4.45 -5.41 -1.33
N LEU A 38 -3.49 -4.55 -1.62
CA LEU A 38 -3.41 -3.83 -2.88
C LEU A 38 -2.71 -4.70 -3.93
N ALA A 39 -2.94 -4.39 -5.19
CA ALA A 39 -2.19 -4.92 -6.34
C ALA A 39 -1.31 -3.82 -6.94
N SER A 40 -0.34 -4.20 -7.77
CA SER A 40 0.54 -3.25 -8.46
C SER A 40 -0.24 -2.20 -9.27
N ASN A 41 -1.36 -2.60 -9.90
CA ASN A 41 -2.24 -1.68 -10.62
C ASN A 41 -2.92 -0.66 -9.69
N ASP A 42 -3.25 -1.06 -8.46
CA ASP A 42 -3.82 -0.14 -7.46
C ASP A 42 -2.76 0.91 -7.09
N LEU A 43 -1.49 0.52 -6.90
CA LEU A 43 -0.40 1.46 -6.61
C LEU A 43 -0.14 2.44 -7.77
N ALA A 44 -0.24 1.98 -9.01
CA ALA A 44 -0.11 2.85 -10.18
C ALA A 44 -1.22 3.92 -10.20
N ASN A 45 -2.47 3.51 -9.98
CA ASN A 45 -3.61 4.43 -9.91
C ASN A 45 -3.48 5.42 -8.74
N ILE A 46 -3.03 4.95 -7.57
CA ILE A 46 -2.80 5.81 -6.40
C ILE A 46 -1.78 6.91 -6.72
N ARG A 47 -0.68 6.58 -7.42
CA ARG A 47 0.30 7.57 -7.86
C ARG A 47 -0.29 8.57 -8.86
N LEU A 48 -1.13 8.11 -9.79
CA LEU A 48 -1.82 8.99 -10.76
C LEU A 48 -2.78 9.97 -10.08
N LEU A 49 -3.36 9.61 -8.94
CA LEU A 49 -4.21 10.47 -8.11
C LEU A 49 -3.41 11.49 -7.27
N GLY A 50 -2.08 11.52 -7.39
CA GLY A 50 -1.22 12.49 -6.72
C GLY A 50 -0.73 12.08 -5.33
N PHE A 51 -0.87 10.80 -4.95
CA PHE A 51 -0.32 10.27 -3.70
C PHE A 51 1.10 9.76 -3.89
N THR A 52 1.92 9.93 -2.85
CA THR A 52 3.22 9.26 -2.76
C THR A 52 3.02 7.88 -2.14
N VAL A 53 3.52 6.83 -2.80
CA VAL A 53 3.51 5.47 -2.24
C VAL A 53 4.89 5.17 -1.65
N GLU A 54 4.92 4.89 -0.35
CA GLU A 54 6.11 4.56 0.43
C GLU A 54 6.03 3.13 0.96
N GLN A 55 7.08 2.34 0.73
CA GLN A 55 7.19 1.01 1.33
C GLN A 55 7.84 1.13 2.71
N VAL A 56 7.16 0.64 3.73
CA VAL A 56 7.71 0.56 5.09
C VAL A 56 8.35 -0.80 5.34
N PRO A 57 9.41 -0.88 6.16
CA PRO A 57 10.01 -2.15 6.55
C PRO A 57 8.99 -3.04 7.25
N GLN A 58 9.08 -4.35 7.01
CA GLN A 58 8.28 -5.33 7.72
C GLN A 58 8.56 -5.38 9.24
N ASN A 59 9.77 -4.98 9.63
CA ASN A 59 10.28 -5.12 11.00
C ASN A 59 10.46 -3.77 11.73
N ALA A 60 9.62 -2.77 11.47
CA ALA A 60 9.75 -1.44 12.12
C ALA A 60 9.33 -1.40 13.61
N LEU A 61 9.20 -2.55 14.28
CA LEU A 61 9.07 -2.68 15.74
C LEU A 61 10.02 -3.81 16.20
N GLN A 62 11.25 -3.43 16.54
CA GLN A 62 12.08 -4.16 17.51
C GLN A 62 12.39 -3.20 18.65
#